data_AF-A0A396NLE3-F1
#
_entry.id   AF-A0A396NLE3-F1
#
_cell.length_a   1.000
_cell.length_b   1.000
_cell.length_c   1.000
_cell.angle_alpha   90.00
_cell.angle_beta   90.00
_cell.angle_gamma   90.00
#
_symmetry.space_group_name_H-M   'P 1'
#
loop_
_entity.id
_entity.type
_entity.pdbx_description
1 polymer ?
#
loop_
_entity_poly.entity_id
_entity_poly.type
_entity_poly.pdbx_seq_one_letter_code
_entity_poly.pdbx_strand_id
1 'polypeptide(L)'
;MQLFLSGSGEAGRICCRLFHRRCKPLGGALHPRADGGCHPHRLCRCDRRYGGGARTREGSLCRQRKKRTGAAAYFPPCLREKRECIPSRNRGNHKKGGGAVKKLRVGTRKSLLSARQTELALAALAKVHPALETEIVPFHTRGDLILDKPLWAISNQGKGVFASEFEEMLLRDEIDIAIHSGKDLPVLLADGLEIIGVLKRDDPRDVLVMPKGKKAEACKIIGTGSLRREQCAAKVFPWAECRLIRGNIQTRLQKLKDGEYDAILLAKAGLDRMGITEADGYAFRVLSPEEFLPAACQGIIVAEGKRELSSFVGAMTHLETQYIFETERAVLRLLGADCSAPVAAFAEMAGEVIRLRAMYGEGYAEGKAPVAARLQLAAEVVGRLRK
;
A
#
# COMPACT_ATOMS: atom_id res chain seq x y z
N MET A 1 1.94 -35.30 69.55
CA MET A 1 1.20 -34.44 70.49
C MET A 1 0.28 -33.56 69.66
N GLN A 2 -1.04 -33.72 69.83
CA GLN A 2 -2.18 -32.82 69.48
C GLN A 2 -2.12 -31.81 68.30
N LEU A 3 -3.19 -31.56 67.53
CA LEU A 3 -4.41 -32.31 67.13
C LEU A 3 -5.13 -31.38 66.11
N PHE A 4 -5.67 -31.89 64.97
CA PHE A 4 -7.08 -31.72 64.46
C PHE A 4 -7.69 -30.29 64.27
N LEU A 5 -8.63 -29.93 63.37
CA LEU A 5 -9.66 -30.56 62.47
C LEU A 5 -9.76 -29.71 61.16
N SER A 6 -9.99 -30.22 59.93
CA SER A 6 -11.25 -30.67 59.27
C SER A 6 -12.47 -29.73 59.38
N GLY A 7 -13.35 -29.54 58.38
CA GLY A 7 -13.50 -30.18 57.06
C GLY A 7 -14.43 -29.35 56.13
N SER A 8 -14.62 -29.73 54.85
CA SER A 8 -15.85 -30.37 54.30
C SER A 8 -17.17 -29.58 54.48
N GLY A 9 -18.00 -29.32 53.46
CA GLY A 9 -17.98 -29.72 52.04
C GLY A 9 -19.28 -29.30 51.31
N GLU A 10 -19.49 -29.82 50.09
CA GLU A 10 -20.75 -29.83 49.29
C GLU A 10 -21.39 -28.47 48.89
N ALA A 11 -21.50 -28.10 47.61
CA ALA A 11 -22.26 -28.67 46.48
C ALA A 11 -23.78 -28.33 46.48
N GLY A 12 -24.25 -27.50 45.53
CA GLY A 12 -25.69 -27.41 45.27
C GLY A 12 -26.25 -26.19 44.49
N ARG A 13 -26.47 -26.38 43.18
CA ARG A 13 -27.66 -25.95 42.40
C ARG A 13 -27.95 -24.44 42.11
N ILE A 14 -27.99 -24.14 40.80
CA ILE A 14 -29.13 -23.56 40.04
C ILE A 14 -29.78 -22.26 40.57
N CYS A 15 -29.72 -21.16 39.80
CA CYS A 15 -30.84 -20.69 38.94
C CYS A 15 -30.50 -19.42 38.11
N CYS A 16 -31.20 -19.24 36.98
CA CYS A 16 -31.16 -18.05 36.12
C CYS A 16 -31.89 -16.83 36.72
N ARG A 17 -31.70 -15.66 36.06
CA ARG A 17 -32.43 -14.35 36.07
C ARG A 17 -31.51 -13.20 36.55
N LEU A 18 -31.60 -11.96 36.05
CA LEU A 18 -32.28 -11.40 34.87
C LEU A 18 -31.61 -10.05 34.51
N PHE A 19 -31.96 -9.49 33.34
CA PHE A 19 -31.64 -8.12 32.91
C PHE A 19 -31.86 -7.05 34.00
N HIS A 20 -30.96 -6.05 34.08
CA HIS A 20 -31.40 -4.65 34.09
C HIS A 20 -30.33 -3.66 33.58
N ARG A 21 -30.70 -2.90 32.53
CA ARG A 21 -30.03 -1.66 32.12
C ARG A 21 -30.44 -0.54 33.09
N ARG A 22 -29.55 0.42 33.39
CA ARG A 22 -29.95 1.81 33.65
C ARG A 22 -28.92 2.80 33.11
N CYS A 23 -29.38 3.69 32.22
CA CYS A 23 -28.70 4.93 31.88
C CYS A 23 -28.75 5.92 33.06
N LYS A 24 -27.85 6.90 33.10
CA LYS A 24 -27.94 8.09 33.97
C LYS A 24 -28.18 9.36 33.13
N PRO A 25 -28.75 10.43 33.74
CA PRO A 25 -29.53 11.43 32.99
C PRO A 25 -28.77 12.72 32.66
N LEU A 26 -29.34 13.49 31.73
CA LEU A 26 -29.05 14.89 31.49
C LEU A 26 -29.78 15.77 32.54
N GLY A 27 -29.14 16.86 32.96
CA GLY A 27 -29.76 17.97 33.69
C GLY A 27 -29.34 19.29 33.05
N GLY A 28 -30.27 20.23 32.90
CA GLY A 28 -30.03 21.52 32.22
C GLY A 28 -30.53 22.73 33.03
N ALA A 29 -30.31 23.92 32.49
CA ALA A 29 -30.82 25.20 33.01
C ALA A 29 -31.20 26.17 31.87
N LEU A 30 -32.07 27.14 32.17
CA LEU A 30 -32.75 28.09 31.27
C LEU A 30 -32.63 29.51 31.87
N HIS A 31 -32.89 30.65 31.22
CA HIS A 31 -33.37 31.06 29.88
C HIS A 31 -32.70 32.46 29.60
N PRO A 32 -33.17 33.42 28.76
CA PRO A 32 -34.17 33.41 27.68
C PRO A 32 -33.72 34.04 26.33
N ARG A 33 -34.54 33.77 25.29
CA ARG A 33 -35.04 34.60 24.15
C ARG A 33 -34.29 35.91 23.78
N ALA A 34 -34.22 36.33 22.51
CA ALA A 34 -35.27 36.28 21.49
C ALA A 34 -34.72 36.52 20.06
N ASP A 35 -35.47 36.41 18.95
CA ASP A 35 -36.52 35.46 18.49
C ASP A 35 -36.78 35.75 16.98
N GLY A 36 -37.35 34.80 16.22
CA GLY A 36 -37.76 34.95 14.81
C GLY A 36 -36.86 34.21 13.80
N GLY A 37 -37.38 33.57 12.74
CA GLY A 37 -38.78 33.39 12.30
C GLY A 37 -38.90 32.21 11.32
N CYS A 38 -40.10 31.68 11.13
CA CYS A 38 -40.34 30.39 10.47
C CYS A 38 -41.05 30.54 9.12
N HIS A 39 -40.56 29.90 8.05
CA HIS A 39 -41.35 29.60 6.85
C HIS A 39 -40.70 28.53 5.95
N PRO A 40 -41.43 27.45 5.63
CA PRO A 40 -41.20 26.63 4.43
C PRO A 40 -42.40 26.76 3.44
N HIS A 41 -42.17 26.89 2.12
CA HIS A 41 -43.02 26.32 1.05
C HIS A 41 -42.57 26.72 -0.37
N ARG A 42 -43.13 25.98 -1.35
CA ARG A 42 -43.03 26.08 -2.84
C ARG A 42 -41.78 25.41 -3.42
N LEU A 43 -41.85 24.21 -4.03
CA LEU A 43 -42.65 23.78 -5.19
C LEU A 43 -42.52 24.71 -6.40
N CYS A 44 -41.58 24.39 -7.29
CA CYS A 44 -41.57 24.89 -8.66
C CYS A 44 -42.19 23.82 -9.57
N ARG A 45 -43.39 24.09 -10.11
CA ARG A 45 -43.97 23.35 -11.24
C ARG A 45 -43.76 24.17 -12.51
N CYS A 46 -43.23 23.55 -13.57
CA CYS A 46 -43.37 24.09 -14.92
C CYS A 46 -44.82 23.97 -15.39
N ASP A 47 -45.41 25.07 -15.86
CA ASP A 47 -46.56 25.03 -16.76
C ASP A 47 -46.83 26.40 -17.44
N ARG A 48 -46.82 26.41 -18.78
CA ARG A 48 -47.37 27.40 -19.77
C ARG A 48 -46.63 27.15 -21.11
N ARG A 49 -47.20 26.42 -22.07
CA ARG A 49 -48.30 26.79 -23.01
C ARG A 49 -47.98 27.95 -23.96
N TYR A 50 -47.53 27.59 -25.17
CA TYR A 50 -47.95 28.06 -26.51
C TYR A 50 -47.41 26.98 -27.49
N GLY A 51 -48.05 26.56 -28.58
CA GLY A 51 -49.37 26.86 -29.11
C GLY A 51 -49.40 26.76 -30.65
N GLY A 52 -49.78 25.59 -31.20
CA GLY A 52 -50.16 25.44 -32.63
C GLY A 52 -49.49 24.31 -33.42
N GLY A 53 -50.24 23.68 -34.33
CA GLY A 53 -49.66 23.14 -35.59
C GLY A 53 -49.70 21.63 -35.90
N ALA A 54 -50.89 21.04 -36.07
CA ALA A 54 -51.23 19.98 -37.05
C ALA A 54 -50.54 18.57 -37.06
N ARG A 55 -51.40 17.52 -37.07
CA ARG A 55 -51.44 16.30 -37.93
C ARG A 55 -50.14 15.47 -38.14
N THR A 56 -50.09 14.13 -38.02
CA THR A 56 -51.10 13.05 -38.04
C THR A 56 -50.51 11.72 -37.51
N ARG A 57 -51.35 10.71 -37.20
CA ARG A 57 -51.18 9.21 -37.29
C ARG A 57 -49.74 8.63 -37.28
N GLU A 58 -49.32 7.62 -36.51
CA GLU A 58 -49.92 6.46 -35.80
C GLU A 58 -49.13 6.22 -34.47
N GLY A 59 -49.47 5.36 -33.50
CA GLY A 59 -50.40 4.24 -33.50
C GLY A 59 -49.73 2.91 -33.11
N SER A 60 -49.01 2.81 -31.99
CA SER A 60 -48.83 1.51 -31.28
C SER A 60 -48.40 1.66 -29.81
N LEU A 61 -49.12 0.96 -28.93
CA LEU A 61 -48.79 0.75 -27.52
C LEU A 61 -48.30 -0.70 -27.35
N CYS A 62 -47.13 -0.94 -26.74
CA CYS A 62 -46.96 -2.12 -25.88
C CYS A 62 -45.86 -2.01 -24.80
N ARG A 63 -46.32 -1.75 -23.58
CA ARG A 63 -45.90 -2.34 -22.28
C ARG A 63 -44.41 -2.67 -21.99
N GLN A 64 -43.85 -1.81 -21.14
CA GLN A 64 -43.26 -2.12 -19.83
C GLN A 64 -42.08 -3.12 -19.67
N ARG A 65 -40.94 -2.52 -19.27
CA ARG A 65 -39.79 -3.15 -18.61
C ARG A 65 -40.09 -3.65 -17.18
N LYS A 66 -39.47 -4.78 -16.79
CA LYS A 66 -38.83 -4.99 -15.46
C LYS A 66 -37.48 -5.70 -15.74
N LYS A 67 -36.34 -4.99 -15.67
CA LYS A 67 -35.46 -4.75 -14.50
C LYS A 67 -34.76 -6.02 -13.93
N ARG A 68 -33.44 -6.06 -14.20
CA ARG A 68 -32.32 -6.32 -13.25
C ARG A 68 -32.15 -7.76 -12.71
N THR A 69 -30.95 -8.29 -12.48
CA THR A 69 -29.55 -7.81 -12.68
C THR A 69 -28.62 -9.02 -12.75
N GLY A 70 -27.76 -9.11 -13.76
CA GLY A 70 -26.65 -10.07 -13.81
C GLY A 70 -25.30 -9.33 -13.76
N ALA A 71 -24.36 -9.81 -12.94
CA ALA A 71 -23.04 -9.22 -12.82
C ALA A 71 -22.17 -9.57 -14.04
N ALA A 72 -21.66 -8.57 -14.75
CA ALA A 72 -20.75 -8.78 -15.87
C ALA A 72 -19.30 -8.84 -15.37
N ALA A 73 -18.71 -10.03 -15.41
CA ALA A 73 -17.26 -10.20 -15.28
C ALA A 73 -16.58 -9.74 -16.58
N TYR A 74 -15.59 -8.86 -16.48
CA TYR A 74 -14.88 -8.33 -17.65
C TYR A 74 -13.65 -9.18 -17.97
N PHE A 75 -13.73 -9.98 -19.04
CA PHE A 75 -12.60 -10.68 -19.64
C PHE A 75 -12.08 -9.88 -20.85
N PRO A 76 -10.76 -9.67 -20.99
CA PRO A 76 -10.19 -9.16 -22.24
C PRO A 76 -10.15 -10.28 -23.31
N PRO A 77 -10.54 -10.02 -24.57
CA PRO A 77 -10.51 -11.02 -25.63
C PRO A 77 -9.10 -11.27 -26.18
N CYS A 78 -8.82 -12.53 -26.54
CA CYS A 78 -7.58 -12.93 -27.18
C CYS A 78 -7.40 -12.35 -28.59
N LEU A 79 -6.13 -12.25 -29.00
CA LEU A 79 -5.69 -11.80 -30.32
C LEU A 79 -6.20 -12.72 -31.45
N ARG A 80 -6.70 -12.12 -32.54
CA ARG A 80 -6.81 -12.76 -33.86
C ARG A 80 -6.51 -11.75 -34.97
N GLU A 81 -6.14 -12.26 -36.13
CA GLU A 81 -5.15 -11.62 -37.00
C GLU A 81 -5.66 -10.59 -38.03
N LYS A 82 -4.72 -9.69 -38.39
CA LYS A 82 -4.48 -9.08 -39.71
C LYS A 82 -5.69 -8.78 -40.62
N ARG A 83 -5.97 -7.47 -40.76
CA ARG A 83 -6.32 -6.86 -42.06
C ARG A 83 -5.55 -5.57 -42.24
N GLU A 84 -5.00 -5.36 -43.43
CA GLU A 84 -4.29 -4.15 -43.80
C GLU A 84 -5.28 -3.02 -44.10
N CYS A 85 -5.07 -1.85 -43.50
CA CYS A 85 -5.83 -0.64 -43.78
C CYS A 85 -4.90 0.42 -44.39
N ILE A 86 -5.11 0.72 -45.66
CA ILE A 86 -4.40 1.77 -46.40
C ILE A 86 -4.87 3.14 -45.85
N PRO A 87 -3.97 4.02 -45.35
CA PRO A 87 -4.38 5.31 -44.83
C PRO A 87 -4.65 6.31 -45.97
N SER A 88 -5.89 6.80 -46.04
CA SER A 88 -6.27 7.89 -46.94
C SER A 88 -5.60 9.20 -46.51
N ARG A 89 -4.97 9.90 -47.48
CA ARG A 89 -4.29 11.18 -47.25
C ARG A 89 -5.30 12.28 -46.90
N ASN A 90 -5.44 12.62 -45.62
CA ASN A 90 -6.16 13.81 -45.20
C ASN A 90 -5.16 14.93 -44.85
N ARG A 91 -5.12 16.01 -45.64
CA ARG A 91 -4.19 17.14 -45.44
C ARG A 91 -4.71 18.06 -44.33
N GLY A 92 -4.51 17.65 -43.08
CA GLY A 92 -4.73 18.46 -41.89
C GLY A 92 -3.61 19.50 -41.69
N ASN A 93 -4.00 20.76 -41.51
CA ASN A 93 -3.12 21.93 -41.45
C ASN A 93 -2.15 21.90 -40.23
N HIS A 94 -0.91 21.46 -40.43
CA HIS A 94 0.14 21.52 -39.40
C HIS A 94 0.60 22.96 -39.16
N LYS A 95 0.01 23.62 -38.15
CA LYS A 95 0.62 24.80 -37.52
C LYS A 95 1.97 24.38 -36.90
N LYS A 96 3.07 24.93 -37.42
CA LYS A 96 4.40 24.81 -36.81
C LYS A 96 4.44 25.56 -35.48
N GLY A 97 4.11 24.88 -34.39
CA GLY A 97 4.53 25.29 -33.05
C GLY A 97 5.87 24.60 -32.74
N GLY A 98 6.92 25.38 -32.47
CA GLY A 98 8.17 24.86 -31.92
C GLY A 98 7.93 24.41 -30.48
N GLY A 99 7.44 23.19 -30.30
CA GLY A 99 7.23 22.62 -28.98
C GLY A 99 8.57 22.32 -28.33
N ALA A 100 8.84 22.95 -27.18
CA ALA A 100 9.95 22.53 -26.32
C ALA A 100 9.82 21.04 -25.99
N VAL A 101 10.96 20.34 -25.89
CA VAL A 101 11.00 18.94 -25.44
C VAL A 101 10.38 18.90 -24.04
N LYS A 102 9.19 18.29 -23.92
CA LYS A 102 8.51 18.19 -22.61
C LYS A 102 9.25 17.15 -21.77
N LYS A 103 10.12 17.64 -20.89
CA LYS A 103 10.82 16.82 -19.89
C LYS A 103 9.82 16.05 -19.04
N LEU A 104 10.15 14.81 -18.68
CA LEU A 104 9.36 14.03 -17.74
C LEU A 104 9.73 14.45 -16.31
N ARG A 105 8.76 15.02 -15.58
CA ARG A 105 8.93 15.48 -14.19
C ARG A 105 8.68 14.32 -13.22
N VAL A 106 9.68 14.03 -12.39
CA VAL A 106 9.74 12.86 -11.53
C VAL A 106 9.74 13.28 -10.07
N GLY A 107 8.60 13.12 -9.42
CA GLY A 107 8.44 13.34 -7.99
C GLY A 107 9.19 12.31 -7.17
N THR A 108 9.93 12.78 -6.16
CA THR A 108 10.61 11.90 -5.20
C THR A 108 10.76 12.54 -3.83
N ARG A 109 10.93 11.72 -2.79
CA ARG A 109 11.25 12.22 -1.45
C ARG A 109 12.71 12.67 -1.39
N LYS A 110 12.98 13.73 -0.62
CA LYS A 110 14.35 14.24 -0.37
C LYS A 110 15.29 13.30 0.41
N SER A 111 14.89 12.06 0.72
CA SER A 111 15.78 11.10 1.39
C SER A 111 16.81 10.52 0.42
N LEU A 112 18.04 10.28 0.87
CA LEU A 112 19.10 9.72 0.02
C LEU A 112 18.72 8.38 -0.63
N LEU A 113 17.98 7.52 0.09
CA LEU A 113 17.47 6.27 -0.47
C LEU A 113 16.48 6.53 -1.61
N SER A 114 15.57 7.49 -1.43
CA SER A 114 14.56 7.85 -2.44
C SER A 114 15.19 8.48 -3.68
N ALA A 115 16.22 9.33 -3.50
CA ALA A 115 17.04 9.83 -4.60
C ALA A 115 17.69 8.67 -5.39
N ARG A 116 18.38 7.74 -4.71
CA ARG A 116 18.96 6.54 -5.37
C ARG A 116 17.92 5.66 -6.06
N GLN A 117 16.73 5.47 -5.48
CA GLN A 117 15.64 4.74 -6.12
C GLN A 117 15.14 5.44 -7.40
N THR A 118 15.13 6.78 -7.39
CA THR A 118 14.77 7.62 -8.54
C THR A 118 15.79 7.47 -9.65
N GLU A 119 17.08 7.57 -9.34
CA GLU A 119 18.17 7.34 -10.29
C GLU A 119 18.12 5.94 -10.91
N LEU A 120 17.82 4.89 -10.13
CA LEU A 120 17.65 3.52 -10.65
C LEU A 120 16.46 3.41 -11.62
N ALA A 121 15.34 4.07 -11.32
CA ALA A 121 14.19 4.13 -12.22
C ALA A 121 14.48 4.94 -13.50
N LEU A 122 15.15 6.09 -13.36
CA LEU A 122 15.58 6.90 -14.50
C LEU A 122 16.58 6.18 -15.39
N ALA A 123 17.53 5.43 -14.82
CA ALA A 123 18.47 4.60 -15.57
C ALA A 123 17.77 3.41 -16.28
N ALA A 124 16.66 2.91 -15.74
CA ALA A 124 15.84 1.91 -16.42
C ALA A 124 15.03 2.54 -17.56
N LEU A 125 14.44 3.72 -17.35
CA LEU A 125 13.76 4.49 -18.40
C LEU A 125 14.71 4.90 -19.52
N ALA A 126 15.93 5.37 -19.23
CA ALA A 126 16.89 5.79 -20.26
C ALA A 126 17.34 4.66 -21.19
N LYS A 127 17.28 3.39 -20.75
CA LYS A 127 17.58 2.22 -21.60
C LYS A 127 16.55 1.95 -22.68
N VAL A 128 15.28 2.26 -22.42
CA VAL A 128 14.16 2.11 -23.37
C VAL A 128 13.82 3.42 -24.08
N HIS A 129 14.05 4.51 -23.34
CA HIS A 129 13.95 5.95 -23.56
C HIS A 129 15.23 6.76 -23.87
N PRO A 130 16.18 6.44 -24.78
CA PRO A 130 17.49 7.12 -24.77
C PRO A 130 17.49 8.64 -24.99
N ALA A 131 16.45 9.17 -25.64
CA ALA A 131 16.25 10.61 -25.86
C ALA A 131 15.35 11.28 -24.80
N LEU A 132 15.03 10.59 -23.71
CA LEU A 132 14.17 11.11 -22.65
C LEU A 132 14.94 12.10 -21.76
N GLU A 133 14.59 13.38 -21.85
CA GLU A 133 14.97 14.36 -20.84
C GLU A 133 14.07 14.26 -19.60
N THR A 134 14.66 14.38 -18.41
CA THR A 134 13.96 14.23 -17.13
C THR A 134 14.28 15.38 -16.17
N GLU A 135 13.34 15.68 -15.29
CA GLU A 135 13.48 16.69 -14.24
C GLU A 135 13.10 16.04 -12.90
N ILE A 136 14.00 16.03 -11.92
CA ILE A 136 13.69 15.51 -10.59
C ILE A 136 13.06 16.61 -9.75
N VAL A 137 11.88 16.35 -9.21
CA VAL A 137 11.11 17.27 -8.35
C VAL A 137 11.12 16.74 -6.90
N PRO A 138 12.07 17.18 -6.06
CA PRO A 138 12.26 16.63 -4.72
C PRO A 138 11.35 17.29 -3.66
N PHE A 139 10.55 16.49 -2.97
CA PHE A 139 9.56 16.94 -1.98
C PHE A 139 9.87 16.46 -0.54
N HIS A 140 9.35 17.19 0.47
CA HIS A 140 9.35 16.77 1.88
C HIS A 140 7.94 16.38 2.28
N THR A 141 7.73 15.13 2.66
CA THR A 141 6.41 14.67 3.13
C THR A 141 6.19 15.04 4.60
N ARG A 142 4.93 15.12 5.04
CA ARG A 142 4.58 15.25 6.47
C ARG A 142 5.18 14.12 7.31
N GLY A 143 5.34 12.93 6.75
CA GLY A 143 5.99 11.78 7.41
C GLY A 143 7.52 11.90 7.57
N ASP A 144 8.17 12.78 6.81
CA ASP A 144 9.58 13.13 6.99
C ASP A 144 9.77 14.14 8.13
N LEU A 145 8.77 15.00 8.38
CA LEU A 145 8.81 16.06 9.39
C LEU A 145 8.43 15.58 10.80
N ILE A 146 7.54 14.58 10.92
CA ILE A 146 7.03 14.09 12.20
C ILE A 146 7.73 12.78 12.59
N LEU A 147 8.72 12.87 13.48
CA LEU A 147 9.59 11.75 13.88
C LEU A 147 9.32 11.20 15.29
N ASP A 148 8.57 11.93 16.12
CA ASP A 148 8.27 11.67 17.53
C ASP A 148 7.14 10.64 17.76
N LYS A 149 6.25 10.46 16.76
CA LYS A 149 5.08 9.57 16.83
C LYS A 149 5.19 8.41 15.84
N PRO A 150 4.68 7.20 16.14
CA PRO A 150 4.69 6.07 15.20
C PRO A 150 3.88 6.39 13.91
N LEU A 151 4.21 5.76 12.78
CA LEU A 151 3.65 6.13 11.47
C LEU A 151 2.11 6.03 11.41
N TRP A 152 1.55 5.03 12.09
CA TRP A 152 0.09 4.85 12.20
C TRP A 152 -0.61 5.99 12.95
N ALA A 153 0.06 6.66 13.88
CA ALA A 153 -0.48 7.80 14.60
C ALA A 153 -0.41 9.11 13.77
N ILE A 154 0.26 9.09 12.62
CA ILE A 154 0.41 10.21 11.69
C ILE A 154 -0.47 10.00 10.44
N SER A 155 -0.89 8.76 10.15
CA SER A 155 -1.78 8.47 9.02
C SER A 155 -3.19 9.01 9.22
N ASN A 156 -3.57 9.96 8.36
CA ASN A 156 -4.97 10.38 8.24
C ASN A 156 -5.78 9.24 7.61
N GLN A 157 -6.63 8.59 8.39
CA GLN A 157 -7.73 7.72 7.91
C GLN A 157 -7.28 6.58 6.96
N GLY A 158 -6.16 5.91 7.26
CA GLY A 158 -5.68 4.75 6.51
C GLY A 158 -5.04 5.06 5.14
N LYS A 159 -4.85 6.34 4.79
CA LYS A 159 -3.98 6.72 3.67
C LYS A 159 -2.52 6.74 4.11
N GLY A 160 -1.64 6.17 3.28
CA GLY A 160 -0.21 6.11 3.53
C GLY A 160 0.42 7.49 3.56
N VAL A 161 1.02 7.86 4.71
CA VAL A 161 1.57 9.20 5.02
C VAL A 161 2.52 9.76 3.95
N PHE A 162 3.20 8.88 3.21
CA PHE A 162 4.21 9.25 2.21
C PHE A 162 3.69 9.38 0.78
N ALA A 163 2.50 8.83 0.45
CA ALA A 163 2.02 8.76 -0.92
C ALA A 163 1.06 9.91 -1.26
N SER A 164 0.14 10.26 -0.35
CA SER A 164 -0.95 11.21 -0.63
C SER A 164 -0.48 12.58 -1.14
N GLU A 165 0.70 13.05 -0.71
CA GLU A 165 1.26 14.31 -1.17
C GLU A 165 1.75 14.22 -2.63
N PHE A 166 2.33 13.08 -3.05
CA PHE A 166 2.64 12.83 -4.46
C PHE A 166 1.39 12.53 -5.29
N GLU A 167 0.38 11.86 -4.73
CA GLU A 167 -0.94 11.68 -5.40
C GLU A 167 -1.54 13.05 -5.77
N GLU A 168 -1.53 14.02 -4.84
CA GLU A 168 -2.00 15.38 -5.11
C GLU A 168 -1.19 16.09 -6.20
N MET A 169 0.15 15.99 -6.16
CA MET A 169 1.02 16.60 -7.18
C MET A 169 0.83 15.98 -8.58
N LEU A 170 0.60 14.66 -8.66
CA LEU A 170 0.28 13.95 -9.91
C LEU A 170 -1.08 14.39 -10.47
N LEU A 171 -2.10 14.50 -9.60
CA LEU A 171 -3.45 14.93 -10.00
C LEU A 171 -3.51 16.39 -10.43
N ARG A 172 -2.64 17.25 -9.90
CA ARG A 172 -2.49 18.67 -10.29
C ARG A 172 -1.56 18.91 -11.47
N ASP A 173 -1.02 17.85 -12.08
CA ASP A 173 -0.03 17.94 -13.16
C ASP A 173 1.24 18.74 -12.75
N GLU A 174 1.62 18.74 -11.48
CA GLU A 174 2.87 19.32 -10.97
C GLU A 174 4.08 18.42 -11.28
N ILE A 175 3.85 17.10 -11.23
CA ILE A 175 4.78 16.04 -11.66
C ILE A 175 4.06 15.09 -12.63
N ASP A 176 4.80 14.38 -13.47
CA ASP A 176 4.24 13.43 -14.43
C ASP A 176 4.26 11.99 -13.89
N ILE A 177 5.30 11.62 -13.12
CA ILE A 177 5.40 10.36 -12.37
C ILE A 177 5.97 10.58 -10.96
N ALA A 178 5.76 9.61 -10.06
CA ALA A 178 6.40 9.58 -8.74
C ALA A 178 7.06 8.21 -8.48
N ILE A 179 8.24 8.19 -7.84
CA ILE A 179 9.02 6.95 -7.60
C ILE A 179 8.94 6.53 -6.12
N HIS A 180 8.56 5.27 -5.88
CA HIS A 180 8.29 4.75 -4.54
C HIS A 180 8.99 3.42 -4.26
N SER A 181 9.28 3.17 -2.98
CA SER A 181 9.41 1.80 -2.47
C SER A 181 8.05 1.11 -2.54
N GLY A 182 7.95 -0.04 -3.19
CA GLY A 182 6.66 -0.74 -3.37
C GLY A 182 5.92 -1.06 -2.07
N LYS A 183 6.67 -1.25 -0.96
CA LYS A 183 6.14 -1.50 0.39
C LYS A 183 5.61 -0.28 1.15
N ASP A 184 5.96 0.93 0.70
CA ASP A 184 5.58 2.18 1.37
C ASP A 184 4.30 2.79 0.75
N LEU A 185 3.81 2.21 -0.35
CA LEU A 185 2.57 2.62 -1.03
C LEU A 185 1.31 2.19 -0.27
N PRO A 186 0.24 3.01 -0.26
CA PRO A 186 -1.07 2.57 0.19
C PRO A 186 -1.62 1.45 -0.71
N VAL A 187 -2.58 0.70 -0.18
CA VAL A 187 -3.22 -0.42 -0.89
C VAL A 187 -4.11 0.06 -2.05
N LEU A 188 -4.78 1.19 -1.84
CA LEU A 188 -5.57 1.90 -2.84
C LEU A 188 -4.83 3.21 -3.16
N LEU A 189 -4.65 3.50 -4.45
CA LEU A 189 -4.17 4.79 -4.94
C LEU A 189 -5.37 5.74 -5.14
N ALA A 190 -5.12 7.03 -5.33
CA ALA A 190 -6.14 7.98 -5.72
C ALA A 190 -6.74 7.68 -7.11
N ASP A 191 -8.01 8.01 -7.31
CA ASP A 191 -8.73 7.78 -8.57
C ASP A 191 -8.00 8.46 -9.75
N GLY A 192 -7.70 7.66 -10.78
CA GLY A 192 -6.96 8.11 -11.98
C GLY A 192 -5.44 7.83 -11.94
N LEU A 193 -4.90 7.40 -10.80
CA LEU A 193 -3.50 6.99 -10.66
C LEU A 193 -3.34 5.46 -10.67
N GLU A 194 -2.25 5.00 -11.27
CA GLU A 194 -1.91 3.58 -11.41
C GLU A 194 -0.42 3.35 -11.14
N ILE A 195 -0.06 2.09 -10.84
CA ILE A 195 1.34 1.68 -10.90
C ILE A 195 1.68 1.37 -12.35
N ILE A 196 2.44 2.28 -12.95
CA ILE A 196 2.70 2.33 -14.39
C ILE A 196 4.11 1.86 -14.77
N GLY A 197 4.93 1.46 -13.79
CA GLY A 197 6.21 0.80 -14.03
C GLY A 197 6.74 0.10 -12.78
N VAL A 198 7.37 -1.07 -12.94
CA VAL A 198 7.90 -1.89 -11.83
C VAL A 198 9.31 -2.38 -12.17
N LEU A 199 10.32 -2.00 -11.38
CA LEU A 199 11.69 -2.48 -11.60
C LEU A 199 11.87 -3.93 -11.14
N LYS A 200 12.98 -4.56 -11.53
CA LYS A 200 13.38 -5.86 -11.00
C LYS A 200 13.51 -5.78 -9.46
N ARG A 201 13.04 -6.83 -8.77
CA ARG A 201 13.10 -6.95 -7.30
C ARG A 201 14.55 -7.10 -6.81
N ASP A 202 14.98 -6.19 -5.94
CA ASP A 202 16.19 -6.36 -5.14
C ASP A 202 15.93 -7.27 -3.94
N ASP A 203 16.97 -7.67 -3.22
CA ASP A 203 16.90 -8.63 -2.12
C ASP A 203 15.79 -8.28 -1.09
N PRO A 204 14.74 -9.13 -0.97
CA PRO A 204 13.56 -8.83 -0.16
C PRO A 204 13.79 -9.05 1.34
N ARG A 205 14.90 -9.66 1.73
CA ARG A 205 15.15 -10.10 3.11
C ARG A 205 15.31 -8.93 4.08
N ASP A 206 15.01 -9.20 5.35
CA ASP A 206 15.40 -8.32 6.44
C ASP A 206 16.81 -8.69 6.94
N VAL A 207 17.47 -7.75 7.59
CA VAL A 207 18.83 -7.89 8.11
C VAL A 207 18.87 -7.33 9.53
N LEU A 208 19.41 -8.13 10.45
CA LEU A 208 19.84 -7.64 11.76
C LEU A 208 21.21 -6.99 11.58
N VAL A 209 21.25 -5.67 11.76
CA VAL A 209 22.47 -4.85 11.67
C VAL A 209 22.98 -4.58 13.07
N MET A 210 24.25 -4.90 13.32
CA MET A 210 24.92 -4.80 14.62
C MET A 210 26.22 -4.01 14.47
N PRO A 211 26.81 -3.46 15.54
CA PRO A 211 28.20 -3.00 15.53
C PRO A 211 29.15 -4.15 15.17
N LYS A 212 30.23 -3.85 14.45
CA LYS A 212 31.22 -4.85 14.02
C LYS A 212 31.75 -5.67 15.20
N GLY A 213 31.82 -6.98 15.03
CA GLY A 213 32.26 -7.93 16.07
C GLY A 213 31.19 -8.32 17.11
N LYS A 214 30.04 -7.64 17.16
CA LYS A 214 28.94 -8.02 18.05
C LYS A 214 28.16 -9.21 17.48
N LYS A 215 27.79 -10.15 18.35
CA LYS A 215 26.99 -11.34 18.02
C LYS A 215 25.51 -11.11 18.38
N ALA A 216 24.59 -11.79 17.68
CA ALA A 216 23.15 -11.60 17.86
C ALA A 216 22.67 -11.98 19.27
N GLU A 217 23.29 -13.00 19.87
CA GLU A 217 22.97 -13.54 21.20
C GLU A 217 23.30 -12.55 22.34
N ALA A 218 24.26 -11.65 22.07
CA ALA A 218 24.65 -10.56 22.95
C ALA A 218 23.77 -9.31 22.79
N CYS A 219 22.88 -9.25 21.79
CA CYS A 219 21.98 -8.13 21.60
C CYS A 219 20.72 -8.33 22.46
N LYS A 220 20.46 -7.40 23.40
CA LYS A 220 19.29 -7.40 24.28
C LYS A 220 18.24 -6.37 23.87
N ILE A 221 18.63 -5.35 23.10
CA ILE A 221 17.74 -4.29 22.59
C ILE A 221 17.84 -4.24 21.06
N ILE A 222 16.73 -4.55 20.36
CA ILE A 222 16.64 -4.51 18.90
C ILE A 222 15.75 -3.35 18.46
N GLY A 223 16.32 -2.41 17.69
CA GLY A 223 15.60 -1.27 17.14
C GLY A 223 14.74 -1.65 15.92
N THR A 224 13.43 -1.52 16.05
CA THR A 224 12.48 -1.63 14.93
C THR A 224 11.30 -0.69 15.10
N GLY A 225 10.61 -0.34 14.01
CA GLY A 225 9.40 0.49 14.03
C GLY A 225 8.26 -0.15 13.26
N SER A 226 8.26 -1.47 13.15
CA SER A 226 7.32 -2.28 12.36
C SER A 226 6.87 -3.46 13.19
N LEU A 227 5.54 -3.56 13.43
CA LEU A 227 4.94 -4.63 14.23
C LEU A 227 5.21 -6.02 13.63
N ARG A 228 5.20 -6.15 12.29
CA ARG A 228 5.64 -7.38 11.60
C ARG A 228 7.05 -7.80 12.01
N ARG A 229 7.99 -6.85 12.04
CA ARG A 229 9.39 -7.14 12.41
C ARG A 229 9.54 -7.53 13.87
N GLU A 230 8.82 -6.84 14.75
CA GLU A 230 8.77 -7.12 16.18
C GLU A 230 8.23 -8.52 16.46
N GLN A 231 7.12 -8.90 15.81
CA GLN A 231 6.54 -10.24 15.94
C GLN A 231 7.48 -11.35 15.42
N CYS A 232 8.14 -11.16 14.28
CA CYS A 232 9.15 -12.10 13.80
C CYS A 232 10.38 -12.14 14.73
N ALA A 233 10.81 -10.98 15.25
CA ALA A 233 11.94 -10.89 16.16
C ALA A 233 11.68 -11.58 17.51
N ALA A 234 10.46 -11.53 18.05
CA ALA A 234 10.08 -12.28 19.25
C ALA A 234 10.26 -13.80 19.11
N LYS A 235 10.19 -14.33 17.88
CA LYS A 235 10.40 -15.76 17.56
C LYS A 235 11.87 -16.09 17.28
N VAL A 236 12.59 -15.20 16.60
CA VAL A 236 14.00 -15.41 16.18
C VAL A 236 15.03 -15.00 17.23
N PHE A 237 14.70 -14.01 18.07
CA PHE A 237 15.55 -13.42 19.10
C PHE A 237 14.82 -13.34 20.46
N PRO A 238 14.31 -14.46 21.03
CA PRO A 238 13.44 -14.45 22.21
C PRO A 238 14.09 -13.90 23.49
N TRP A 239 15.40 -13.66 23.49
CA TRP A 239 16.15 -13.03 24.59
C TRP A 239 16.26 -11.50 24.47
N ALA A 240 15.68 -10.89 23.42
CA ALA A 240 15.85 -9.48 23.09
C ALA A 240 14.51 -8.72 23.10
N GLU A 241 14.54 -7.53 23.70
CA GLU A 241 13.44 -6.57 23.70
C GLU A 241 13.46 -5.76 22.39
N CYS A 242 12.32 -5.65 21.71
CA CYS A 242 12.19 -4.73 20.58
C CYS A 242 11.83 -3.33 21.07
N ARG A 243 12.58 -2.31 20.64
CA ARG A 243 12.31 -0.90 20.96
C ARG A 243 12.07 -0.06 19.71
N LEU A 244 11.19 0.94 19.83
CA LEU A 244 10.76 1.79 18.74
C LEU A 244 11.91 2.65 18.19
N ILE A 245 12.33 2.39 16.94
CA ILE A 245 13.30 3.25 16.22
C ILE A 245 12.69 3.98 15.03
N ARG A 246 13.00 5.28 14.91
CA ARG A 246 12.57 6.19 13.84
C ARG A 246 13.73 6.94 13.20
N GLY A 247 13.44 7.57 12.06
CA GLY A 247 14.42 8.17 11.14
C GLY A 247 14.59 7.38 9.83
N ASN A 248 15.39 7.93 8.92
CA ASN A 248 15.85 7.26 7.70
C ASN A 248 16.95 6.22 8.03
N ILE A 249 17.57 5.59 7.03
CA ILE A 249 18.62 4.57 7.26
C ILE A 249 19.82 5.18 7.99
N GLN A 250 20.26 6.37 7.59
CA GLN A 250 21.40 7.08 8.16
C GLN A 250 21.18 7.40 9.64
N THR A 251 20.04 8.01 9.99
CA THR A 251 19.68 8.31 11.39
C THR A 251 19.63 7.04 12.25
N ARG A 252 19.06 5.94 11.73
CA ARG A 252 18.98 4.67 12.49
C ARG A 252 20.35 4.05 12.73
N LEU A 253 21.24 4.13 11.74
CA LEU A 253 22.62 3.64 11.86
C LEU A 253 23.46 4.51 12.78
N GLN A 254 23.22 5.82 12.82
CA GLN A 254 23.85 6.70 13.80
C GLN A 254 23.40 6.32 15.22
N LYS A 255 22.09 6.14 15.46
CA LYS A 255 21.56 5.66 16.75
C LYS A 255 22.14 4.29 17.19
N LEU A 256 22.44 3.41 16.24
CA LEU A 256 23.15 2.15 16.50
C LEU A 256 24.62 2.38 16.92
N LYS A 257 25.31 3.33 16.29
CA LYS A 257 26.68 3.74 16.64
C LYS A 257 26.74 4.44 18.01
N ASP A 258 25.74 5.25 18.32
CA ASP A 258 25.61 5.99 19.59
C ASP A 258 25.21 5.09 20.77
N GLY A 259 24.90 3.80 20.52
CA GLY A 259 24.58 2.83 21.56
C GLY A 259 23.15 2.86 22.07
N GLU A 260 22.21 3.55 21.39
CA GLU A 260 20.78 3.54 21.76
C GLU A 260 20.15 2.13 21.63
N TYR A 261 20.72 1.27 20.78
CA TYR A 261 20.27 -0.10 20.51
C TYR A 261 21.48 -1.03 20.40
N ASP A 262 21.32 -2.31 20.73
CA ASP A 262 22.37 -3.31 20.48
C ASP A 262 22.45 -3.73 19.02
N ALA A 263 21.30 -3.72 18.35
CA ALA A 263 21.11 -4.03 16.94
C ALA A 263 19.90 -3.28 16.39
N ILE A 264 19.76 -3.17 15.07
CA ILE A 264 18.55 -2.67 14.40
C ILE A 264 18.13 -3.60 13.26
N LEU A 265 16.84 -3.64 12.96
CA LEU A 265 16.32 -4.38 11.81
C LEU A 265 16.11 -3.44 10.61
N LEU A 266 16.80 -3.72 9.51
CA LEU A 266 16.71 -3.01 8.23
C LEU A 266 16.36 -3.95 7.07
N ALA A 267 15.97 -3.39 5.92
CA ALA A 267 15.69 -4.18 4.72
C ALA A 267 16.97 -4.29 3.89
N LYS A 268 17.32 -5.48 3.39
CA LYS A 268 18.57 -5.70 2.66
C LYS A 268 18.71 -4.78 1.44
N ALA A 269 17.69 -4.74 0.58
CA ALA A 269 17.64 -3.80 -0.55
C ALA A 269 17.87 -2.32 -0.16
N GLY A 270 17.52 -1.90 1.08
CA GLY A 270 17.77 -0.54 1.54
C GLY A 270 19.25 -0.28 1.90
N LEU A 271 19.95 -1.29 2.42
CA LEU A 271 21.39 -1.23 2.69
C LEU A 271 22.19 -1.28 1.38
N ASP A 272 21.83 -2.22 0.50
CA ASP A 272 22.51 -2.47 -0.77
C ASP A 272 22.46 -1.23 -1.69
N ARG A 273 21.28 -0.61 -1.86
CA ARG A 273 21.10 0.64 -2.64
C ARG A 273 21.88 1.83 -2.09
N MET A 274 22.19 1.81 -0.80
CA MET A 274 22.97 2.84 -0.12
C MET A 274 24.48 2.53 -0.09
N GLY A 275 24.91 1.35 -0.56
CA GLY A 275 26.31 0.93 -0.53
C GLY A 275 26.85 0.64 0.87
N ILE A 276 25.99 0.30 1.84
CA ILE A 276 26.37 0.10 3.24
C ILE A 276 26.88 -1.34 3.44
N THR A 277 28.08 -1.48 3.99
CA THR A 277 28.84 -2.75 4.07
C THR A 277 29.53 -2.93 5.43
N GLU A 278 30.30 -4.02 5.59
CA GLU A 278 31.10 -4.27 6.81
C GLU A 278 32.29 -3.31 6.97
N ALA A 279 32.66 -2.59 5.91
CA ALA A 279 33.66 -1.53 5.96
C ALA A 279 33.18 -0.32 6.79
N ASP A 280 31.86 -0.08 6.85
CA ASP A 280 31.25 1.05 7.58
C ASP A 280 31.19 0.86 9.11
N GLY A 281 31.72 -0.26 9.62
CA GLY A 281 31.80 -0.59 11.05
C GLY A 281 30.63 -1.44 11.57
N TYR A 282 29.93 -2.17 10.70
CA TYR A 282 28.80 -3.03 11.07
C TYR A 282 29.06 -4.52 10.82
N ALA A 283 28.24 -5.37 11.43
CA ALA A 283 28.07 -6.78 11.12
C ALA A 283 26.61 -7.04 10.73
N PHE A 284 26.37 -7.97 9.80
CA PHE A 284 25.05 -8.21 9.20
C PHE A 284 24.64 -9.68 9.31
N ARG A 285 23.56 -9.98 10.03
CA ARG A 285 22.86 -11.27 9.90
C ARG A 285 21.68 -11.10 8.96
N VAL A 286 21.82 -11.56 7.73
CA VAL A 286 20.72 -11.61 6.75
C VAL A 286 19.76 -12.73 7.15
N LEU A 287 18.47 -12.41 7.23
CA LEU A 287 17.44 -13.33 7.71
C LEU A 287 16.71 -13.98 6.53
N SER A 288 16.61 -15.29 6.55
CA SER A 288 15.89 -16.08 5.55
C SER A 288 14.38 -15.77 5.56
N PRO A 289 13.68 -15.86 4.42
CA PRO A 289 12.21 -15.72 4.39
C PRO A 289 11.47 -16.80 5.20
N GLU A 290 12.14 -17.91 5.51
CA GLU A 290 11.68 -18.99 6.38
C GLU A 290 11.70 -18.58 7.87
N GLU A 291 12.76 -17.90 8.33
CA GLU A 291 12.85 -17.43 9.73
C GLU A 291 12.16 -16.06 9.93
N PHE A 292 12.13 -15.21 8.90
CA PHE A 292 11.71 -13.81 9.01
C PHE A 292 11.00 -13.34 7.74
N LEU A 293 9.70 -13.64 7.64
CA LEU A 293 8.91 -13.43 6.43
C LEU A 293 8.86 -11.95 6.00
N PRO A 294 9.31 -11.57 4.77
CA PRO A 294 9.38 -10.18 4.32
C PRO A 294 8.06 -9.41 4.33
N ALA A 295 8.17 -8.08 4.46
CA ALA A 295 7.03 -7.20 4.21
C ALA A 295 6.61 -7.28 2.72
N ALA A 296 5.31 -7.17 2.47
CA ALA A 296 4.75 -7.07 1.12
C ALA A 296 5.49 -6.00 0.30
N CYS A 297 5.91 -6.36 -0.90
CA CYS A 297 6.62 -5.53 -1.87
C CYS A 297 7.98 -4.98 -1.39
N GLN A 298 8.58 -5.58 -0.34
CA GLN A 298 9.96 -5.27 0.04
C GLN A 298 10.92 -5.67 -1.09
N GLY A 299 11.90 -4.81 -1.36
CA GLY A 299 12.83 -4.97 -2.47
C GLY A 299 12.35 -4.39 -3.81
N ILE A 300 11.08 -3.98 -3.94
CA ILE A 300 10.53 -3.49 -5.22
C ILE A 300 10.59 -1.95 -5.29
N ILE A 301 10.97 -1.40 -6.44
CA ILE A 301 10.81 0.03 -6.81
C ILE A 301 9.73 0.11 -7.88
N VAL A 302 8.85 1.10 -7.76
CA VAL A 302 7.74 1.32 -8.69
C VAL A 302 7.59 2.79 -9.06
N ALA A 303 7.04 3.03 -10.25
CA ALA A 303 6.56 4.33 -10.69
C ALA A 303 5.02 4.38 -10.60
N GLU A 304 4.52 5.42 -9.94
CA GLU A 304 3.11 5.80 -9.92
C GLU A 304 2.87 6.94 -10.90
N GLY A 305 1.72 6.95 -11.57
CA GLY A 305 1.31 8.06 -12.44
C GLY A 305 -0.02 7.80 -13.15
N LYS A 306 -0.38 8.70 -14.07
CA LYS A 306 -1.63 8.60 -14.85
C LYS A 306 -1.54 7.47 -15.90
N ARG A 307 -2.67 6.79 -16.13
CA ARG A 307 -2.79 5.68 -17.10
C ARG A 307 -2.28 6.02 -18.51
N GLU A 308 -2.39 7.27 -18.94
CA GLU A 308 -1.90 7.75 -20.24
C GLU A 308 -0.39 7.57 -20.44
N LEU A 309 0.40 7.52 -19.35
CA LEU A 309 1.84 7.28 -19.39
C LEU A 309 2.21 5.79 -19.30
N SER A 310 1.25 4.88 -19.08
CA SER A 310 1.53 3.45 -18.86
C SER A 310 2.25 2.76 -20.02
N SER A 311 1.97 3.13 -21.27
CA SER A 311 2.68 2.57 -22.43
C SER A 311 4.13 3.05 -22.53
N PHE A 312 4.40 4.29 -22.10
CA PHE A 312 5.73 4.91 -22.14
C PHE A 312 6.58 4.44 -20.96
N VAL A 313 6.08 4.64 -19.73
CA VAL A 313 6.79 4.30 -18.49
C VAL A 313 6.85 2.78 -18.29
N GLY A 314 5.80 2.06 -18.68
CA GLY A 314 5.70 0.60 -18.53
C GLY A 314 6.76 -0.18 -19.32
N ALA A 315 7.41 0.44 -20.31
CA ALA A 315 8.52 -0.16 -21.05
C ALA A 315 9.72 -0.57 -20.15
N MET A 316 9.90 0.06 -18.97
CA MET A 316 10.94 -0.34 -18.01
C MET A 316 10.58 -1.56 -17.15
N THR A 317 9.38 -2.13 -17.32
CA THR A 317 8.80 -3.07 -16.35
C THR A 317 9.40 -4.47 -16.40
N HIS A 318 9.83 -4.96 -15.24
CA HIS A 318 10.19 -6.36 -15.04
C HIS A 318 8.95 -7.19 -14.71
N LEU A 319 8.42 -7.90 -15.72
CA LEU A 319 7.11 -8.57 -15.67
C LEU A 319 6.95 -9.57 -14.51
N GLU A 320 7.98 -10.36 -14.20
CA GLU A 320 7.99 -11.27 -13.04
C GLU A 320 7.82 -10.50 -11.72
N THR A 321 8.50 -9.36 -11.58
CA THR A 321 8.35 -8.52 -10.37
C THR A 321 6.98 -7.86 -10.31
N GLN A 322 6.39 -7.49 -11.45
CA GLN A 322 5.02 -7.00 -11.49
C GLN A 322 4.03 -8.05 -10.97
N TYR A 323 4.13 -9.31 -11.41
CA TYR A 323 3.25 -10.38 -10.95
C TYR A 323 3.43 -10.68 -9.45
N ILE A 324 4.68 -10.67 -8.94
CA ILE A 324 4.97 -10.76 -7.51
C ILE A 324 4.34 -9.59 -6.74
N PHE A 325 4.53 -8.35 -7.21
CA PHE A 325 3.99 -7.12 -6.60
C PHE A 325 2.46 -7.13 -6.54
N GLU A 326 1.79 -7.48 -7.62
CA GLU A 326 0.32 -7.63 -7.69
C GLU A 326 -0.19 -8.68 -6.69
N THR A 327 0.51 -9.81 -6.58
CA THR A 327 0.14 -10.93 -5.70
C THR A 327 0.28 -10.55 -4.23
N GLU A 328 1.40 -9.92 -3.85
CA GLU A 328 1.64 -9.44 -2.48
C GLU A 328 0.67 -8.31 -2.09
N ARG A 329 0.35 -7.39 -3.01
CA ARG A 329 -0.65 -6.33 -2.78
C ARG A 329 -2.08 -6.87 -2.70
N ALA A 330 -2.40 -7.94 -3.43
CA ALA A 330 -3.70 -8.59 -3.32
C ALA A 330 -3.93 -9.12 -1.89
N VAL A 331 -2.91 -9.68 -1.24
CA VAL A 331 -2.98 -10.11 0.18
C VAL A 331 -3.32 -8.94 1.11
N LEU A 332 -2.60 -7.82 1.01
CA LEU A 332 -2.86 -6.61 1.80
C LEU A 332 -4.31 -6.11 1.61
N ARG A 333 -4.75 -6.01 0.34
CA ARG A 333 -6.09 -5.56 -0.03
C ARG A 333 -7.20 -6.47 0.51
N LEU A 334 -7.02 -7.77 0.41
CA LEU A 334 -8.02 -8.74 0.86
C LEU A 334 -8.11 -8.78 2.39
N LEU A 335 -6.98 -8.60 3.10
CA LEU A 335 -6.94 -8.49 4.55
C LEU A 335 -7.54 -7.15 5.06
N GLY A 336 -7.43 -6.08 4.27
CA GLY A 336 -7.71 -4.71 4.73
C GLY A 336 -6.57 -4.15 5.58
N ALA A 337 -5.35 -4.63 5.35
CA ALA A 337 -4.15 -4.31 6.14
C ALA A 337 -3.24 -3.33 5.37
N ASP A 338 -2.62 -2.40 6.10
CA ASP A 338 -1.60 -1.48 5.59
C ASP A 338 -0.24 -1.71 6.27
N CYS A 339 0.72 -0.80 6.06
CA CYS A 339 2.07 -0.89 6.63
C CYS A 339 2.16 -0.74 8.16
N SER A 340 1.06 -0.39 8.83
CA SER A 340 0.98 -0.38 10.31
C SER A 340 0.68 -1.75 10.91
N ALA A 341 0.03 -2.64 10.16
CA ALA A 341 -0.37 -3.95 10.65
C ALA A 341 0.83 -4.92 10.77
N PRO A 342 0.75 -5.93 11.66
CA PRO A 342 1.67 -7.07 11.68
C PRO A 342 1.34 -8.01 10.52
N VAL A 343 1.60 -7.55 9.30
CA VAL A 343 1.30 -8.26 8.05
C VAL A 343 2.57 -8.50 7.23
N ALA A 344 2.68 -9.69 6.66
CA ALA A 344 3.72 -10.07 5.73
C ALA A 344 3.08 -10.77 4.52
N ALA A 345 3.61 -10.53 3.32
CA ALA A 345 3.26 -11.26 2.12
C ALA A 345 4.53 -11.35 1.27
N PHE A 346 4.93 -12.57 0.95
CA PHE A 346 6.14 -12.84 0.19
C PHE A 346 5.84 -13.84 -0.92
N ALA A 347 5.98 -13.37 -2.16
CA ALA A 347 5.79 -14.16 -3.36
C ALA A 347 7.09 -14.35 -4.14
N GLU A 348 7.27 -15.56 -4.65
CA GLU A 348 8.45 -16.02 -5.39
C GLU A 348 8.00 -16.76 -6.65
N MET A 349 8.65 -16.52 -7.79
CA MET A 349 8.35 -17.21 -9.04
C MET A 349 9.46 -18.18 -9.41
N ALA A 350 9.07 -19.33 -9.95
CA ALA A 350 9.96 -20.33 -10.52
C ALA A 350 9.33 -20.83 -11.84
N GLY A 351 9.75 -20.24 -12.96
CA GLY A 351 9.07 -20.41 -14.24
C GLY A 351 7.62 -19.92 -14.15
N GLU A 352 6.68 -20.77 -14.58
CA GLU A 352 5.24 -20.44 -14.57
C GLU A 352 4.54 -20.70 -13.22
N VAL A 353 5.27 -21.08 -12.17
CA VAL A 353 4.71 -21.30 -10.82
C VAL A 353 5.07 -20.14 -9.90
N ILE A 354 4.07 -19.63 -9.17
CA ILE A 354 4.26 -18.66 -8.08
C ILE A 354 3.98 -19.33 -6.73
N ARG A 355 4.91 -19.23 -5.78
CA ARG A 355 4.70 -19.52 -4.35
C ARG A 355 4.29 -18.22 -3.67
N LEU A 356 3.32 -18.30 -2.77
CA LEU A 356 2.95 -17.20 -1.88
C LEU A 356 2.96 -17.70 -0.44
N ARG A 357 3.63 -16.95 0.43
CA ARG A 357 3.63 -17.10 1.89
C ARG A 357 3.12 -15.80 2.51
N ALA A 358 2.24 -15.89 3.50
CA ALA A 358 1.69 -14.71 4.17
C ALA A 358 1.48 -14.95 5.66
N MET A 359 1.54 -13.85 6.42
CA MET A 359 1.32 -13.81 7.87
C MET A 359 0.43 -12.61 8.21
N TYR A 360 -0.49 -12.79 9.15
CA TYR A 360 -1.32 -11.70 9.70
C TYR A 360 -1.66 -11.99 11.17
N GLY A 361 -1.11 -11.19 12.08
CA GLY A 361 -1.04 -11.59 13.48
C GLY A 361 -0.35 -12.95 13.61
N GLU A 362 -0.78 -13.81 14.54
CA GLU A 362 -0.19 -15.16 14.68
C GLU A 362 -0.54 -16.14 13.55
N GLY A 363 -1.46 -15.79 12.65
CA GLY A 363 -1.82 -16.64 11.51
C GLY A 363 -0.72 -16.68 10.44
N TYR A 364 -0.43 -17.88 9.94
CA TYR A 364 0.47 -18.12 8.80
C TYR A 364 -0.22 -19.02 7.77
N ALA A 365 -0.09 -18.71 6.49
CA ALA A 365 -0.58 -19.55 5.41
C ALA A 365 0.32 -19.45 4.16
N GLU A 366 0.42 -20.56 3.42
CA GLU A 366 1.15 -20.57 2.15
C GLU A 366 0.46 -21.41 1.07
N GLY A 367 0.84 -21.19 -0.18
CA GLY A 367 0.41 -22.03 -1.30
C GLY A 367 1.27 -21.80 -2.55
N LYS A 368 0.97 -22.59 -3.59
CA LYS A 368 1.58 -22.48 -4.92
C LYS A 368 0.49 -22.61 -5.97
N ALA A 369 0.61 -21.85 -7.05
CA ALA A 369 -0.30 -21.93 -8.20
C ALA A 369 0.44 -21.54 -9.49
N PRO A 370 -0.11 -21.83 -10.68
CA PRO A 370 0.33 -21.17 -11.90
C PRO A 370 0.23 -19.65 -11.79
N VAL A 371 1.14 -18.91 -12.41
CA VAL A 371 1.19 -17.42 -12.42
C VAL A 371 -0.09 -16.79 -12.96
N ALA A 372 -0.79 -17.47 -13.86
CA ALA A 372 -2.11 -17.08 -14.34
C ALA A 372 -3.19 -17.05 -13.23
N ALA A 373 -3.04 -17.85 -12.18
CA ALA A 373 -3.94 -17.97 -11.05
C ALA A 373 -3.44 -17.24 -9.78
N ARG A 374 -2.44 -16.35 -9.91
CA ARG A 374 -1.76 -15.70 -8.77
C ARG A 374 -2.69 -14.90 -7.85
N LEU A 375 -3.75 -14.29 -8.39
CA LEU A 375 -4.72 -13.50 -7.60
C LEU A 375 -5.73 -14.40 -6.87
N GLN A 376 -6.06 -15.56 -7.44
CA GLN A 376 -6.85 -16.60 -6.79
C GLN A 376 -6.05 -17.22 -5.64
N LEU A 377 -4.77 -17.52 -5.84
CA LEU A 377 -3.85 -17.97 -4.79
C LEU A 377 -3.81 -16.98 -3.60
N ALA A 378 -3.75 -15.67 -3.88
CA ALA A 378 -3.81 -14.66 -2.82
C ALA A 378 -5.14 -14.71 -2.02
N ALA A 379 -6.26 -14.95 -2.69
CA ALA A 379 -7.56 -15.14 -2.03
C ALA A 379 -7.63 -16.42 -1.20
N GLU A 380 -7.07 -17.53 -1.67
CA GLU A 380 -7.01 -18.81 -0.96
C GLU A 380 -6.07 -18.78 0.25
N VAL A 381 -4.96 -18.06 0.16
CA VAL A 381 -4.04 -17.83 1.28
C VAL A 381 -4.70 -16.94 2.34
N VAL A 382 -5.31 -15.81 1.96
CA VAL A 382 -6.03 -14.94 2.90
C VAL A 382 -7.25 -15.62 3.51
N GLY A 383 -7.97 -16.45 2.75
CA GLY A 383 -9.08 -17.25 3.23
C GLY A 383 -8.69 -18.33 4.26
N ARG A 384 -7.39 -18.64 4.38
CA ARG A 384 -6.82 -19.51 5.42
C ARG A 384 -6.23 -18.73 6.60
N LEU A 385 -5.76 -17.48 6.40
CA LEU A 385 -5.34 -16.58 7.48
C LEU A 385 -6.50 -16.07 8.36
N ARG A 386 -7.74 -16.13 7.87
CA ARG A 386 -8.96 -15.67 8.57
C ARG A 386 -9.73 -16.79 9.29
N LYS A 387 -9.21 -18.02 9.27
CA LYS A 387 -9.78 -19.19 9.96
C LYS A 387 -8.94 -19.51 11.18
#